data_AF-A0A9P6U354-F1
#
_entry.id   AF-A0A9P6U354-F1
#
_cell.length_a   1.000
_cell.length_b   1.000
_cell.length_c   1.000
_cell.angle_alpha   90.00
_cell.angle_beta   90.00
_cell.angle_gamma   90.00
#
_symmetry.space_group_name_H-M   'P 1'
#
loop_
_entity.id
_entity.type
_entity.pdbx_description
1 polymer ?
#
loop_
_entity_poly.entity_id
_entity_poly.type
_entity_poly.pdbx_seq_one_letter_code
_entity_poly.pdbx_strand_id
1 'polypeptide(L)'
;MHQTRNKYTDDHDDDELQQHSNRRSLDAVRTFLLTQKLSAIVGCLGFWALLLYFDPSNSPITTTTTKTNTTKMPLEMGYSIFCLLVLVSGLLKLSALGWSISIERDWVVVLCEGDSRLLTTINASMKRIDLVCKLTSPLLLAACLAWWPAAWCSLLIAAWCCVSLALQWWLVLRIWNSSAALWQPREMGVHAYRTATAVAAAPAPAPAPASVVGYSSFHARPSPSSPSSSSSSSSSSSSSSFSFSSSSPQKKASHAGEHMQKNSAQLSTAQDLCGDVEDQQQTKRGHRQNTFLYIIKSFSAYCRHPVFLASLAYGIIYINLMSVSGTMIGYLTWRGFTASTIAVLKGVCTAAELIGTIVMPILTYYVGLVRAGSWSIWFEVFALTPVVLAIYSDRLPIQVIIFAGMALSRIGVWSFDLVITQIMQEHIDNDGAGVLNGWHYTMMNTFELAQFVLTMIWSDPQQYMIPAMITYVCVVAGAVVYTTYALRMRGHLFHYPRPVTAGSSASTCPSEHPNTTDVDEVR
;
A
#
# COMPACT_ATOMS: atom_id res chain seq x y z
N MET A 1 40.16 -2.64 20.02
CA MET A 1 40.64 -2.60 18.61
C MET A 1 39.95 -3.63 17.72
N HIS A 2 40.12 -4.96 17.86
CA HIS A 2 39.38 -5.90 17.00
C HIS A 2 37.86 -5.76 17.10
N GLN A 3 37.30 -5.81 18.32
CA GLN A 3 35.85 -5.72 18.55
C GLN A 3 35.22 -4.40 18.09
N THR A 4 35.97 -3.29 18.15
CA THR A 4 35.58 -1.98 17.60
C THR A 4 35.72 -1.89 16.08
N ARG A 5 36.61 -2.69 15.47
CA ARG A 5 36.80 -2.73 14.02
C ARG A 5 35.68 -3.51 13.34
N ASN A 6 35.30 -4.67 13.89
CA ASN A 6 34.15 -5.45 13.41
C ASN A 6 32.87 -4.61 13.45
N LYS A 7 32.56 -3.94 14.57
CA LYS A 7 31.35 -3.11 14.62
C LYS A 7 31.35 -2.00 13.57
N TYR A 8 32.49 -1.33 13.36
CA TYR A 8 32.59 -0.28 12.34
C TYR A 8 32.46 -0.81 10.89
N THR A 9 32.84 -2.07 10.62
CA THR A 9 32.55 -2.69 9.31
C THR A 9 31.10 -3.13 9.21
N ASP A 10 30.53 -3.76 10.24
CA ASP A 10 29.13 -4.19 10.26
C ASP A 10 28.19 -2.97 10.08
N ASP A 11 28.41 -1.89 10.84
CA ASP A 11 27.66 -0.63 10.74
C ASP A 11 27.77 0.01 9.33
N HIS A 12 28.90 -0.14 8.64
CA HIS A 12 29.15 0.45 7.32
C HIS A 12 28.59 -0.38 6.16
N ASP A 13 28.67 -1.72 6.25
CA ASP A 13 28.11 -2.65 5.27
C ASP A 13 26.57 -2.57 5.27
N ASP A 14 25.93 -2.43 6.46
CA ASP A 14 24.49 -2.18 6.58
C ASP A 14 24.07 -0.84 5.93
N ASP A 15 24.84 0.24 6.14
CA ASP A 15 24.61 1.55 5.52
C ASP A 15 24.63 1.48 3.97
N GLU A 16 25.61 0.78 3.38
CA GLU A 16 25.68 0.59 1.92
C GLU A 16 24.51 -0.26 1.39
N LEU A 17 24.17 -1.35 2.09
CA LEU A 17 23.04 -2.22 1.74
C LEU A 17 21.71 -1.46 1.77
N GLN A 18 21.50 -0.61 2.78
CA GLN A 18 20.27 0.17 2.92
C GLN A 18 20.21 1.32 1.91
N GLN A 19 21.33 2.01 1.63
CA GLN A 19 21.38 3.01 0.55
C GLN A 19 21.15 2.36 -0.82
N HIS A 20 21.64 1.14 -1.06
CA HIS A 20 21.32 0.37 -2.25
C HIS A 20 19.82 0.00 -2.32
N SER A 21 19.19 -0.33 -1.19
CA SER A 21 17.74 -0.58 -1.10
C SER A 21 16.93 0.67 -1.49
N ASN A 22 17.28 1.83 -0.92
CA ASN A 22 16.63 3.10 -1.22
C ASN A 22 16.70 3.45 -2.72
N ARG A 23 17.87 3.26 -3.35
CA ARG A 23 18.04 3.43 -4.82
C ARG A 23 17.13 2.50 -5.62
N ARG A 24 16.94 1.25 -5.21
CA ARG A 24 16.01 0.30 -5.86
C ARG A 24 14.54 0.75 -5.77
N SER A 25 14.12 1.43 -4.69
CA SER A 25 12.77 2.00 -4.58
C SER A 25 12.52 3.07 -5.66
N LEU A 26 13.47 4.00 -5.84
CA LEU A 26 13.41 5.01 -6.90
C LEU A 26 13.38 4.41 -8.31
N ASP A 27 14.19 3.37 -8.57
CA ASP A 27 14.20 2.72 -9.88
C ASP A 27 12.93 1.89 -10.15
N ALA A 28 12.32 1.29 -9.14
CA ALA A 28 10.99 0.67 -9.26
C ALA A 28 9.91 1.70 -9.62
N VAL A 29 9.87 2.85 -8.92
CA VAL A 29 8.97 3.97 -9.22
C VAL A 29 9.13 4.46 -10.66
N ARG A 30 10.38 4.65 -11.12
CA ARG A 30 10.72 5.04 -12.50
C ARG A 30 10.22 4.01 -13.52
N THR A 31 10.44 2.71 -13.27
CA THR A 31 10.01 1.63 -14.16
C THR A 31 8.48 1.52 -14.25
N PHE A 32 7.76 1.63 -13.12
CA PHE A 32 6.31 1.64 -13.12
C PHE A 32 5.75 2.85 -13.89
N LEU A 33 6.25 4.05 -13.65
CA LEU A 33 5.84 5.26 -14.37
C LEU A 33 6.06 5.13 -15.89
N LEU A 34 7.25 4.68 -16.30
CA LEU A 34 7.59 4.52 -17.71
C LEU A 34 6.70 3.46 -18.38
N THR A 35 6.50 2.32 -17.73
CA THR A 35 5.64 1.23 -18.23
C THR A 35 4.18 1.69 -18.36
N GLN A 36 3.65 2.41 -17.36
CA GLN A 36 2.28 2.93 -17.36
C GLN A 36 2.06 3.94 -18.50
N LYS A 37 3.01 4.85 -18.74
CA LYS A 37 2.90 5.87 -19.79
C LYS A 37 3.10 5.30 -21.19
N LEU A 38 4.10 4.43 -21.38
CA LEU A 38 4.33 3.78 -22.68
C LEU A 38 3.16 2.86 -23.07
N SER A 39 2.62 2.06 -22.14
CA SER A 39 1.42 1.25 -22.40
C SER A 39 0.19 2.10 -22.73
N ALA A 40 0.01 3.27 -22.07
CA ALA A 40 -1.05 4.21 -22.44
C ALA A 40 -0.87 4.79 -23.86
N ILE A 41 0.36 5.17 -24.24
CA ILE A 41 0.68 5.70 -25.57
C ILE A 41 0.44 4.63 -26.65
N VAL A 42 0.97 3.43 -26.47
CA VAL A 42 0.73 2.27 -27.37
C VAL A 42 -0.77 1.97 -27.47
N GLY A 43 -1.48 2.03 -26.35
CA GLY A 43 -2.93 1.91 -26.29
C GLY A 43 -3.65 2.90 -27.20
N CYS A 44 -3.33 4.19 -27.06
CA CYS A 44 -3.95 5.28 -27.83
C CYS A 44 -3.60 5.22 -29.33
N LEU A 45 -2.38 4.81 -29.69
CA LEU A 45 -1.96 4.62 -31.08
C LEU A 45 -2.67 3.43 -31.73
N GLY A 46 -2.83 2.31 -31.01
CA GLY A 46 -3.60 1.17 -31.50
C GLY A 46 -5.10 1.47 -31.65
N PHE A 47 -5.70 2.20 -30.70
CA PHE A 47 -7.08 2.68 -30.84
C PHE A 47 -7.24 3.67 -32.00
N TRP A 48 -6.27 4.57 -32.25
CA TRP A 48 -6.27 5.43 -33.43
C TRP A 48 -6.26 4.62 -34.74
N ALA A 49 -5.41 3.58 -34.82
CA ALA A 49 -5.36 2.71 -35.98
C ALA A 49 -6.66 1.90 -36.18
N LEU A 50 -7.24 1.34 -35.12
CA LEU A 50 -8.54 0.67 -35.20
C LEU A 50 -9.65 1.63 -35.65
N LEU A 51 -9.74 2.83 -35.08
CA LEU A 51 -10.78 3.82 -35.40
C LEU A 51 -10.71 4.40 -36.82
N LEU A 52 -9.59 4.23 -37.54
CA LEU A 52 -9.45 4.65 -38.94
C LEU A 52 -9.52 3.50 -39.94
N TYR A 53 -9.03 2.31 -39.59
CA TYR A 53 -8.82 1.21 -40.54
C TYR A 53 -9.65 -0.05 -40.27
N PHE A 54 -10.16 -0.24 -39.05
CA PHE A 54 -11.00 -1.40 -38.71
C PHE A 54 -12.48 -1.05 -38.70
N ASP A 55 -13.27 -1.83 -39.43
CA ASP A 55 -14.71 -1.65 -39.55
C ASP A 55 -15.39 -3.03 -39.41
N PRO A 56 -15.93 -3.34 -38.22
CA PRO A 56 -16.43 -4.67 -37.88
C PRO A 56 -17.73 -5.06 -38.60
N SER A 57 -18.37 -4.13 -39.33
CA SER A 57 -19.59 -4.42 -40.09
C SER A 57 -19.35 -5.26 -41.35
N ASN A 58 -18.11 -5.30 -41.87
CA ASN A 58 -17.73 -6.04 -43.07
C ASN A 58 -17.51 -7.54 -42.76
N SER A 59 -18.57 -8.21 -42.30
CA SER A 59 -18.59 -9.68 -42.23
C SER A 59 -18.52 -10.28 -43.66
N PRO A 60 -17.83 -11.42 -43.87
CA PRO A 60 -17.61 -11.98 -45.21
C PRO A 60 -18.87 -12.53 -45.91
N ILE A 61 -20.04 -12.44 -45.28
CA ILE A 61 -21.31 -12.97 -45.78
C ILE A 61 -22.07 -11.96 -46.65
N THR A 62 -21.82 -10.65 -46.50
CA THR A 62 -22.57 -9.62 -47.26
C THR A 62 -21.70 -8.42 -47.65
N THR A 63 -21.06 -8.47 -48.83
CA THR A 63 -20.98 -7.32 -49.76
C THR A 63 -20.41 -7.73 -51.12
N THR A 64 -21.27 -7.90 -52.12
CA THR A 64 -20.85 -7.86 -53.53
C THR A 64 -20.60 -6.40 -53.95
N THR A 65 -19.39 -6.14 -54.43
CA THR A 65 -19.12 -5.12 -55.47
C THR A 65 -19.33 -3.63 -55.11
N THR A 66 -18.43 -3.07 -54.30
CA THR A 66 -18.00 -1.66 -54.47
C THR A 66 -16.49 -1.53 -54.28
N LYS A 67 -15.75 -1.23 -55.36
CA LYS A 67 -14.31 -0.90 -55.29
C LYS A 67 -14.12 0.55 -54.87
N THR A 68 -13.99 0.82 -53.58
CA THR A 68 -13.38 2.05 -53.07
C THR A 68 -11.91 1.76 -52.73
N ASN A 69 -10.98 2.62 -53.16
CA ASN A 69 -9.55 2.48 -52.84
C ASN A 69 -9.24 2.95 -51.40
N THR A 70 -9.87 2.30 -50.43
CA THR A 70 -9.66 2.48 -49.00
C THR A 70 -9.14 1.18 -48.41
N THR A 71 -7.90 1.20 -47.90
CA THR A 71 -7.23 0.03 -47.33
C THR A 71 -7.79 -0.31 -45.94
N LYS A 72 -9.02 -0.84 -45.90
CA LYS A 72 -9.62 -1.40 -44.69
C LYS A 72 -8.80 -2.61 -44.21
N MET A 73 -8.65 -2.72 -42.90
CA MET A 73 -7.94 -3.79 -42.22
C MET A 73 -8.73 -5.11 -42.31
N PRO A 74 -8.09 -6.27 -42.57
CA PRO A 74 -8.78 -7.55 -42.54
C PRO A 74 -9.26 -7.89 -41.12
N LEU A 75 -10.42 -8.54 -41.02
CA LEU A 75 -11.17 -8.71 -39.77
C LEU A 75 -10.33 -9.35 -38.64
N GLU A 76 -9.60 -10.42 -38.96
CA GLU A 76 -8.70 -11.14 -38.05
C GLU A 76 -7.61 -10.24 -37.44
N MET A 77 -7.06 -9.32 -38.23
CA MET A 77 -6.00 -8.41 -37.80
C MET A 77 -6.53 -7.35 -36.84
N GLY A 78 -7.76 -6.88 -37.04
CA GLY A 78 -8.43 -5.96 -36.12
C GLY A 78 -8.72 -6.59 -34.76
N TYR A 79 -9.27 -7.80 -34.73
CA TYR A 79 -9.47 -8.55 -33.48
C TYR A 79 -8.15 -8.93 -32.81
N SER A 80 -7.10 -9.24 -33.57
CA SER A 80 -5.75 -9.50 -33.04
C SER A 80 -5.15 -8.26 -32.38
N ILE A 81 -5.27 -7.08 -33.00
CA ILE A 81 -4.83 -5.81 -32.42
C ILE A 81 -5.66 -5.45 -31.18
N PHE A 82 -6.98 -5.67 -31.20
CA PHE A 82 -7.83 -5.48 -30.03
C PHE A 82 -7.43 -6.39 -28.85
N CYS A 83 -7.14 -7.67 -29.11
CA CYS A 83 -6.63 -8.60 -28.10
C CYS A 83 -5.30 -8.13 -27.50
N LEU A 84 -4.35 -7.68 -28.33
CA LEU A 84 -3.09 -7.09 -27.88
C LEU A 84 -3.31 -5.84 -27.03
N LEU A 85 -4.27 -4.97 -27.41
CA LEU A 85 -4.63 -3.77 -26.63
C LEU A 85 -5.21 -4.11 -25.24
N VAL A 86 -5.98 -5.19 -25.11
CA VAL A 86 -6.45 -5.69 -23.80
C VAL A 86 -5.27 -6.13 -22.93
N LEU A 87 -4.29 -6.85 -23.49
CA LEU A 87 -3.08 -7.25 -22.76
C LEU A 87 -2.23 -6.03 -22.33
N VAL A 88 -2.06 -5.05 -23.21
CA VAL A 88 -1.37 -3.78 -22.90
C VAL A 88 -2.12 -2.98 -21.83
N SER A 89 -3.45 -3.02 -21.81
CA SER A 89 -4.28 -2.42 -20.75
C SER A 89 -4.08 -3.11 -19.40
N GLY A 90 -3.90 -4.44 -19.39
CA GLY A 90 -3.50 -5.19 -18.20
C GLY A 90 -2.15 -4.75 -17.63
N LEU A 91 -1.16 -4.55 -18.50
CA LEU A 91 0.16 -4.03 -18.11
C LEU A 91 0.10 -2.58 -17.59
N LEU A 92 -0.75 -1.73 -18.18
CA LEU A 92 -1.05 -0.38 -17.71
C LEU A 92 -1.66 -0.41 -16.30
N LYS A 93 -2.64 -1.28 -16.05
CA LYS A 93 -3.26 -1.48 -14.74
C LYS A 93 -2.27 -1.96 -13.68
N LEU A 94 -1.43 -2.95 -14.00
CA LEU A 94 -0.43 -3.49 -13.09
C LEU A 94 0.64 -2.44 -12.72
N SER A 95 1.13 -1.68 -13.70
CA SER A 95 2.12 -0.62 -13.47
C SER A 95 1.54 0.58 -12.72
N ALA A 96 0.27 0.96 -12.98
CA ALA A 96 -0.44 1.96 -12.20
C ALA A 96 -0.60 1.55 -10.72
N LEU A 97 -0.86 0.27 -10.45
CA LEU A 97 -0.95 -0.26 -9.09
C LEU A 97 0.40 -0.26 -8.38
N GLY A 98 1.47 -0.70 -9.04
CA GLY A 98 2.84 -0.64 -8.50
C GLY A 98 3.29 0.78 -8.15
N TRP A 99 2.98 1.74 -9.02
CA TRP A 99 3.19 3.17 -8.77
C TRP A 99 2.43 3.67 -7.52
N SER A 100 1.13 3.34 -7.38
CA SER A 100 0.33 3.72 -6.21
C SER A 100 0.89 3.12 -4.92
N ILE A 101 1.34 1.86 -4.94
CA ILE A 101 1.99 1.23 -3.78
C ILE A 101 3.27 1.99 -3.39
N SER A 102 4.19 2.23 -4.32
CA SER A 102 5.48 2.87 -4.00
C SER A 102 5.34 4.36 -3.62
N ILE A 103 4.47 5.12 -4.26
CA ILE A 103 4.30 6.55 -3.95
C ILE A 103 3.34 6.76 -2.77
N GLU A 104 2.12 6.24 -2.87
CA GLU A 104 1.02 6.57 -1.95
C GLU A 104 1.05 5.73 -0.66
N ARG A 105 1.63 4.52 -0.68
CA ARG A 105 1.62 3.59 0.47
C ARG A 105 2.96 3.38 1.15
N ASP A 106 4.05 3.75 0.48
CA ASP A 106 5.42 3.68 1.01
C ASP A 106 5.97 5.10 1.21
N TRP A 107 6.34 5.84 0.15
CA TRP A 107 6.98 7.15 0.26
C TRP A 107 6.18 8.19 1.08
N VAL A 108 4.85 8.26 0.91
CA VAL A 108 3.99 9.16 1.70
C VAL A 108 4.09 8.91 3.21
N VAL A 109 4.30 7.67 3.66
CA VAL A 109 4.44 7.34 5.08
C VAL A 109 5.76 7.89 5.62
N VAL A 110 6.84 7.71 4.86
CA VAL A 110 8.17 8.27 5.17
C VAL A 110 8.11 9.79 5.28
N LEU A 111 7.45 10.44 4.31
CA LEU A 111 7.30 11.90 4.23
C LEU A 111 6.38 12.51 5.32
N CYS A 112 5.66 11.68 6.09
CA CYS A 112 4.87 12.16 7.23
C CYS A 112 5.62 12.07 8.56
N GLU A 113 6.80 11.43 8.61
CA GLU A 113 7.67 11.29 9.80
C GLU A 113 6.96 10.79 11.09
N GLY A 114 5.83 10.07 10.92
CA GLY A 114 5.01 9.54 12.01
C GLY A 114 3.78 10.38 12.41
N ASP A 115 3.53 11.56 11.81
CA ASP A 115 2.32 12.33 12.09
C ASP A 115 1.08 11.74 11.39
N SER A 116 0.31 10.95 12.14
CA SER A 116 -1.02 10.46 11.76
C SER A 116 -1.98 11.54 11.23
N ARG A 117 -1.93 12.79 11.73
CA ARG A 117 -2.84 13.86 11.30
C ARG A 117 -2.46 14.41 9.93
N LEU A 118 -1.17 14.63 9.70
CA LEU A 118 -0.64 14.96 8.37
C LEU A 118 -0.94 13.83 7.38
N LEU A 119 -0.69 12.56 7.76
CA LEU A 119 -1.00 11.39 6.95
C LEU A 119 -2.50 11.28 6.60
N THR A 120 -3.40 11.48 7.59
CA THR A 120 -4.86 11.55 7.37
C THR A 120 -5.20 12.61 6.30
N THR A 121 -4.57 13.79 6.41
CA THR A 121 -4.85 14.95 5.56
C THR A 121 -4.31 14.76 4.14
N ILE A 122 -3.11 14.19 3.99
CA ILE A 122 -2.49 13.88 2.70
C ILE A 122 -3.27 12.78 1.98
N ASN A 123 -3.58 11.68 2.65
CA ASN A 123 -4.41 10.60 2.09
C ASN A 123 -5.75 11.11 1.56
N ALA A 124 -6.50 11.84 2.40
CA ALA A 124 -7.79 12.40 2.02
C ALA A 124 -7.67 13.39 0.85
N SER A 125 -6.60 14.18 0.79
CA SER A 125 -6.35 15.14 -0.29
C SER A 125 -5.98 14.46 -1.61
N MET A 126 -5.07 13.49 -1.60
CA MET A 126 -4.72 12.69 -2.78
C MET A 126 -5.94 11.96 -3.35
N LYS A 127 -6.72 11.32 -2.48
CA LYS A 127 -7.97 10.62 -2.86
C LYS A 127 -9.01 11.56 -3.45
N ARG A 128 -9.14 12.77 -2.91
CA ARG A 128 -10.05 13.81 -3.42
C ARG A 128 -9.64 14.28 -4.81
N ILE A 129 -8.34 14.46 -5.07
CA ILE A 129 -7.82 14.81 -6.40
C ILE A 129 -8.12 13.69 -7.41
N ASP A 130 -7.85 12.43 -7.06
CA ASP A 130 -8.18 11.26 -7.89
C ASP A 130 -9.68 11.20 -8.26
N LEU A 131 -10.58 11.38 -7.29
CA LEU A 131 -12.03 11.40 -7.54
C LEU A 131 -12.48 12.60 -8.40
N VAL A 132 -11.93 13.80 -8.19
CA VAL A 132 -12.21 14.97 -9.05
C VAL A 132 -11.72 14.71 -10.47
N CYS A 133 -10.54 14.09 -10.65
CA CYS A 133 -10.05 13.69 -11.97
C CYS A 133 -10.94 12.62 -12.63
N LYS A 134 -11.42 11.63 -11.87
CA LYS A 134 -12.36 10.60 -12.35
C LYS A 134 -13.72 11.15 -12.78
N LEU A 135 -14.22 12.20 -12.12
CA LEU A 135 -15.43 12.91 -12.51
C LEU A 135 -15.20 13.80 -13.75
N THR A 136 -14.07 14.50 -13.80
CA THR A 136 -13.80 15.54 -14.82
C THR A 136 -13.29 14.97 -16.15
N SER A 137 -12.47 13.91 -16.12
CA SER A 137 -11.85 13.34 -17.33
C SER A 137 -12.86 12.84 -18.37
N PRO A 138 -13.95 12.12 -18.02
CA PRO A 138 -14.97 11.73 -18.98
C PRO A 138 -15.73 12.92 -19.59
N LEU A 139 -15.94 13.99 -18.82
CA LEU A 139 -16.61 15.21 -19.30
C LEU A 139 -15.75 15.96 -20.32
N LEU A 140 -14.44 16.10 -20.05
CA LEU A 140 -13.50 16.69 -21.00
C LEU A 140 -13.39 15.85 -22.28
N LEU A 141 -13.34 14.52 -22.18
CA LEU A 141 -13.30 13.63 -23.35
C LEU A 141 -14.59 13.71 -24.17
N ALA A 142 -15.76 13.75 -23.52
CA ALA A 142 -17.04 13.94 -24.19
C ALA A 142 -17.12 15.31 -24.91
N ALA A 143 -16.59 16.37 -24.30
CA ALA A 143 -16.48 17.68 -24.94
C ALA A 143 -15.56 17.65 -26.18
N CYS A 144 -14.40 16.97 -26.11
CA CYS A 144 -13.54 16.79 -27.30
C CYS A 144 -14.24 16.00 -28.41
N LEU A 145 -14.95 14.92 -28.08
CA LEU A 145 -15.68 14.07 -29.03
C LEU A 145 -16.87 14.77 -29.71
N ALA A 146 -17.40 15.84 -29.11
CA ALA A 146 -18.44 16.67 -29.74
C ALA A 146 -17.90 17.60 -30.84
N TRP A 147 -16.59 17.82 -30.91
CA TRP A 147 -15.94 18.69 -31.90
C TRP A 147 -15.05 17.93 -32.88
N TRP A 148 -14.37 16.86 -32.45
CA TRP A 148 -13.41 16.10 -33.26
C TRP A 148 -13.76 14.61 -33.34
N PRO A 149 -13.47 13.94 -34.48
CA PRO A 149 -13.58 12.48 -34.59
C PRO A 149 -12.72 11.74 -33.55
N ALA A 150 -13.24 10.62 -33.02
CA ALA A 150 -12.63 9.88 -31.92
C ALA A 150 -11.15 9.48 -32.13
N ALA A 151 -10.74 9.24 -33.37
CA ALA A 151 -9.34 8.97 -33.72
C ALA A 151 -8.41 10.13 -33.30
N TRP A 152 -8.80 11.39 -33.58
CA TRP A 152 -8.03 12.57 -33.19
C TRP A 152 -8.01 12.79 -31.67
N CYS A 153 -9.11 12.48 -30.98
CA CYS A 153 -9.15 12.47 -29.52
C CYS A 153 -8.15 11.46 -28.94
N SER A 154 -8.01 10.27 -29.55
CA SER A 154 -7.02 9.26 -29.16
C SER A 154 -5.58 9.79 -29.29
N LEU A 155 -5.24 10.50 -30.38
CA LEU A 155 -3.93 11.13 -30.55
C LEU A 155 -3.67 12.26 -29.54
N LEU A 156 -4.69 13.06 -29.19
CA LEU A 156 -4.56 14.08 -28.15
C LEU A 156 -4.26 13.44 -26.78
N ILE A 157 -4.89 12.31 -26.45
CA ILE A 157 -4.58 11.56 -25.22
C ILE A 157 -3.14 11.02 -25.28
N ALA A 158 -2.69 10.49 -26.41
CA ALA A 158 -1.30 10.02 -26.59
C ALA A 158 -0.28 11.16 -26.36
N ALA A 159 -0.52 12.35 -26.94
CA ALA A 159 0.32 13.53 -26.75
C ALA A 159 0.33 13.99 -25.27
N TRP A 160 -0.83 13.99 -24.60
CA TRP A 160 -0.93 14.28 -23.17
C TRP A 160 -0.20 13.24 -22.31
N CYS A 161 -0.18 11.96 -22.70
CA CYS A 161 0.61 10.93 -22.02
C CYS A 161 2.12 11.22 -22.13
N CYS A 162 2.62 11.65 -23.29
CA CYS A 162 4.02 12.07 -23.46
C CYS A 162 4.39 13.28 -22.59
N VAL A 163 3.57 14.34 -22.60
CA VAL A 163 3.81 15.55 -21.77
C VAL A 163 3.75 15.22 -20.28
N SER A 164 2.76 14.44 -19.86
CA SER A 164 2.60 14.06 -18.45
C SER A 164 3.67 13.08 -17.96
N LEU A 165 4.28 12.26 -18.82
CA LEU A 165 5.46 11.45 -18.47
C LEU A 165 6.64 12.35 -18.09
N ALA A 166 6.99 13.33 -18.93
CA ALA A 166 8.09 14.25 -18.65
C ALA A 166 7.86 15.05 -17.36
N LEU A 167 6.64 15.57 -17.16
CA LEU A 167 6.27 16.30 -15.95
C LEU A 167 6.32 15.43 -14.69
N GLN A 168 5.76 14.21 -14.73
CA GLN A 168 5.76 13.32 -13.56
C GLN A 168 7.16 12.80 -13.24
N TRP A 169 8.00 12.54 -14.25
CA TRP A 169 9.40 12.18 -14.05
C TRP A 169 10.17 13.29 -13.33
N TRP A 170 10.01 14.55 -13.76
CA TRP A 170 10.60 15.70 -13.07
C TRP A 170 10.08 15.86 -11.64
N LEU A 171 8.77 15.68 -11.40
CA LEU A 171 8.18 15.75 -10.06
C LEU A 171 8.72 14.66 -9.12
N VAL A 172 8.87 13.41 -9.58
CA VAL A 172 9.48 12.33 -8.78
C VAL A 172 10.90 12.66 -8.39
N LEU A 173 11.73 13.07 -9.36
CA LEU A 173 13.11 13.47 -9.10
C LEU A 173 13.18 14.66 -8.14
N ARG A 174 12.23 15.61 -8.23
CA ARG A 174 12.15 16.74 -7.29
C ARG A 174 11.74 16.31 -5.90
N ILE A 175 10.75 15.44 -5.73
CA ILE A 175 10.31 14.92 -4.42
C ILE A 175 11.48 14.21 -3.75
N TRP A 176 12.12 13.27 -4.46
CA TRP A 176 13.34 12.60 -4.02
C TRP A 176 14.40 13.63 -3.59
N ASN A 177 14.82 14.51 -4.51
CA ASN A 177 15.84 15.55 -4.28
C ASN A 177 15.48 16.62 -3.23
N SER A 178 14.27 16.60 -2.65
CA SER A 178 13.85 17.52 -1.58
C SER A 178 13.71 16.86 -0.21
N SER A 179 13.79 15.52 -0.11
CA SER A 179 13.46 14.78 1.12
C SER A 179 14.56 13.79 1.52
N ALA A 180 15.41 14.20 2.44
CA ALA A 180 16.54 13.38 2.90
C ALA A 180 16.09 12.02 3.48
N ALA A 181 14.93 11.98 4.13
CA ALA A 181 14.31 10.78 4.70
C ALA A 181 14.02 9.65 3.68
N LEU A 182 13.96 9.93 2.37
CA LEU A 182 13.78 8.90 1.33
C LEU A 182 15.09 8.20 0.91
N TRP A 183 16.26 8.78 1.17
CA TRP A 183 17.55 8.18 0.77
C TRP A 183 18.51 7.89 1.91
N GLN A 184 18.38 8.55 3.07
CA GLN A 184 19.26 8.31 4.19
C GLN A 184 19.13 6.85 4.64
N PRO A 185 20.25 6.16 4.95
CA PRO A 185 20.18 5.01 5.82
C PRO A 185 19.43 5.39 7.09
N ARG A 186 18.50 4.54 7.51
CA ARG A 186 17.80 4.70 8.78
C ARG A 186 18.60 3.92 9.80
N GLU A 187 19.13 4.61 10.81
CA GLU A 187 19.71 3.94 11.98
C GLU A 187 18.74 2.86 12.47
N MET A 188 19.12 1.58 12.30
CA MET A 188 18.26 0.47 12.71
C MET A 188 17.96 0.62 14.20
N GLY A 189 16.67 0.52 14.55
CA GLY A 189 16.14 0.91 15.85
C GLY A 189 16.60 0.05 17.02
N VAL A 190 17.88 0.15 17.42
CA VAL A 190 18.40 -0.37 18.70
C VAL A 190 17.60 0.22 19.87
N HIS A 191 17.11 1.46 19.70
CA HIS A 191 16.14 2.09 20.60
C HIS A 191 14.75 1.43 20.56
N ALA A 192 14.22 1.08 19.38
CA ALA A 192 12.93 0.38 19.26
C ALA A 192 12.99 -1.02 19.91
N TYR A 193 14.05 -1.79 19.65
CA TYR A 193 14.26 -3.09 20.31
C TYR A 193 14.40 -2.97 21.83
N ARG A 194 15.15 -1.98 22.33
CA ARG A 194 15.25 -1.71 23.78
C ARG A 194 13.92 -1.29 24.39
N THR A 195 13.13 -0.46 23.72
CA THR A 195 11.82 -0.02 24.23
C THR A 195 10.81 -1.17 24.22
N ALA A 196 10.78 -1.97 23.15
CA ALA A 196 9.94 -3.16 23.06
C ALA A 196 10.30 -4.20 24.13
N THR A 197 11.59 -4.47 24.35
CA THR A 197 12.03 -5.40 25.42
C THR A 197 11.84 -4.84 26.82
N ALA A 198 12.00 -3.53 27.05
CA ALA A 198 11.70 -2.90 28.34
C ALA A 198 10.19 -2.95 28.68
N VAL A 199 9.31 -2.73 27.68
CA VAL A 199 7.85 -2.84 27.85
C VAL A 199 7.42 -4.30 28.02
N ALA A 200 8.03 -5.25 27.29
CA ALA A 200 7.73 -6.68 27.42
C ALA A 200 8.30 -7.31 28.71
N ALA A 201 9.36 -6.74 29.30
CA ALA A 201 9.96 -7.19 30.55
C ALA A 201 9.36 -6.53 31.80
N ALA A 202 8.42 -5.60 31.66
CA ALA A 202 7.73 -4.98 32.78
C ALA A 202 6.76 -6.00 33.44
N PRO A 203 6.99 -6.43 34.70
CA PRO A 203 6.07 -7.33 35.38
C PRO A 203 4.74 -6.62 35.65
N ALA A 204 3.63 -7.32 35.45
CA ALA A 204 2.30 -6.77 35.73
C ALA A 204 2.19 -6.33 37.20
N PRO A 205 1.61 -5.14 37.49
CA PRO A 205 1.49 -4.65 38.86
C PRO A 205 0.59 -5.59 39.68
N ALA A 206 1.15 -6.16 40.74
CA ALA A 206 0.42 -7.08 41.62
C ALA A 206 -0.76 -6.38 42.31
N PRO A 207 -1.87 -7.09 42.58
CA PRO A 207 -2.99 -6.52 43.33
C PRO A 207 -2.53 -6.15 44.74
N ALA A 208 -2.78 -4.90 45.13
CA ALA A 208 -2.35 -4.38 46.43
C ALA A 208 -3.09 -5.13 47.58
N PRO A 209 -2.37 -5.66 48.58
CA PRO A 209 -2.99 -6.29 49.74
C PRO A 209 -3.63 -5.21 50.63
N ALA A 210 -4.84 -5.49 51.15
CA ALA A 210 -5.50 -4.61 52.10
C ALA A 210 -4.79 -4.69 53.47
N SER A 211 -4.02 -3.66 53.82
CA SER A 211 -3.39 -3.51 55.13
C SER A 211 -4.28 -2.75 56.11
N VAL A 212 -4.27 -3.18 57.37
CA VAL A 212 -5.11 -2.64 58.45
C VAL A 212 -4.43 -1.43 59.11
N VAL A 213 -5.24 -0.49 59.59
CA VAL A 213 -4.80 0.73 60.30
C VAL A 213 -3.99 0.40 61.55
N GLY A 214 -2.83 1.05 61.72
CA GLY A 214 -2.04 1.02 62.95
C GLY A 214 -1.35 2.36 63.20
N TYR A 215 -1.70 3.02 64.30
CA TYR A 215 -1.06 4.26 64.76
C TYR A 215 0.15 3.96 65.65
N SER A 216 1.27 4.63 65.42
CA SER A 216 2.23 5.02 66.47
C SER A 216 3.16 6.13 65.97
N SER A 217 3.77 6.88 66.90
CA SER A 217 4.46 8.16 66.64
C SER A 217 5.83 8.26 67.33
N PHE A 218 6.53 9.39 67.05
CA PHE A 218 7.68 9.97 67.74
C PHE A 218 9.13 9.61 67.34
N HIS A 219 9.92 10.70 67.19
CA HIS A 219 11.37 10.86 67.47
C HIS A 219 12.42 10.01 66.69
N ALA A 220 13.64 10.49 66.41
CA ALA A 220 14.22 11.85 66.44
C ALA A 220 15.50 11.93 65.56
N ARG A 221 16.02 13.15 65.33
CA ARG A 221 17.40 13.43 64.84
C ARG A 221 18.38 13.44 66.05
N PRO A 222 19.72 13.25 65.89
CA PRO A 222 20.57 14.14 65.09
C PRO A 222 21.75 13.50 64.32
N SER A 223 22.51 14.34 63.61
CA SER A 223 23.85 14.15 63.04
C SER A 223 24.94 14.66 64.03
N PRO A 224 26.25 14.85 63.71
CA PRO A 224 27.05 14.58 62.48
C PRO A 224 28.46 13.95 62.71
N SER A 225 29.19 13.58 61.64
CA SER A 225 30.67 13.66 61.56
C SER A 225 31.27 13.33 60.18
N SER A 226 32.29 14.09 59.75
CA SER A 226 33.31 13.80 58.71
C SER A 226 34.72 13.85 59.40
N PRO A 227 35.93 13.73 58.76
CA PRO A 227 36.31 13.75 57.33
C PRO A 227 37.46 12.78 56.91
N SER A 228 38.15 13.06 55.77
CA SER A 228 39.52 12.64 55.36
C SER A 228 39.77 11.16 54.93
N SER A 229 40.79 10.78 54.13
CA SER A 229 41.59 11.44 53.04
C SER A 229 42.52 10.41 52.34
N SER A 230 43.09 10.75 51.16
CA SER A 230 44.38 10.23 50.57
C SER A 230 44.53 8.71 50.24
N SER A 231 45.44 8.21 49.36
CA SER A 231 46.21 8.73 48.19
C SER A 231 47.03 7.59 47.49
N SER A 232 47.64 7.87 46.32
CA SER A 232 48.83 7.16 45.72
C SER A 232 48.61 5.77 45.05
N SER A 233 49.50 5.19 44.20
CA SER A 233 50.51 5.68 43.20
C SER A 233 51.14 4.51 42.38
N SER A 234 52.13 4.77 41.48
CA SER A 234 52.95 3.84 40.64
C SER A 234 52.23 3.15 39.45
N SER A 235 52.76 2.93 38.21
CA SER A 235 54.10 2.82 37.56
C SER A 235 54.78 1.44 37.60
N SER A 236 55.44 0.88 36.56
CA SER A 236 55.70 1.28 35.15
C SER A 236 55.36 0.12 34.16
N SER A 237 56.04 -0.34 33.08
CA SER A 237 57.38 -0.22 32.45
C SER A 237 57.29 -0.44 30.90
N SER A 238 58.41 -0.66 30.18
CA SER A 238 58.48 -0.88 28.70
C SER A 238 59.38 -2.06 28.28
N SER A 239 59.27 -2.54 27.02
CA SER A 239 60.36 -3.20 26.25
C SER A 239 59.98 -3.47 24.77
N SER A 240 60.95 -3.77 23.90
CA SER A 240 60.78 -3.94 22.43
C SER A 240 61.88 -4.80 21.79
N SER A 241 61.61 -5.50 20.66
CA SER A 241 62.63 -6.23 19.86
C SER A 241 62.24 -6.39 18.37
N PHE A 242 63.18 -6.83 17.52
CA PHE A 242 63.15 -6.77 16.04
C PHE A 242 63.97 -7.94 15.40
N SER A 243 64.16 -7.95 14.06
CA SER A 243 65.06 -8.82 13.23
C SER A 243 64.49 -10.21 12.80
N PHE A 244 64.87 -10.88 11.69
CA PHE A 244 65.53 -10.52 10.39
C PHE A 244 65.31 -11.66 9.33
N SER A 245 65.92 -11.60 8.12
CA SER A 245 65.62 -12.41 6.91
C SER A 245 66.82 -13.26 6.36
N SER A 246 66.58 -14.26 5.51
CA SER A 246 67.58 -14.92 4.61
C SER A 246 66.93 -15.69 3.42
N SER A 247 67.70 -16.27 2.48
CA SER A 247 67.24 -16.48 1.07
C SER A 247 67.98 -17.53 0.19
N SER A 248 67.34 -17.97 -0.92
CA SER A 248 67.93 -18.40 -2.24
C SER A 248 68.58 -19.82 -2.37
N PRO A 249 68.93 -20.38 -3.58
CA PRO A 249 68.33 -20.26 -4.95
C PRO A 249 68.32 -21.55 -5.89
N GLN A 250 67.33 -21.64 -6.82
CA GLN A 250 67.38 -22.31 -8.17
C GLN A 250 67.47 -23.90 -8.22
N LYS A 251 67.54 -24.68 -9.33
CA LYS A 251 67.76 -24.46 -10.80
C LYS A 251 67.25 -25.60 -11.76
N LYS A 252 67.04 -25.26 -13.06
CA LYS A 252 66.71 -25.98 -14.33
C LYS A 252 66.78 -27.54 -14.51
N ALA A 253 65.75 -28.11 -15.16
CA ALA A 253 65.81 -29.09 -16.29
C ALA A 253 64.52 -29.06 -17.15
N SER A 254 64.49 -29.71 -18.34
CA SER A 254 64.04 -29.09 -19.61
C SER A 254 63.22 -29.99 -20.56
N HIS A 255 62.29 -29.41 -21.33
CA HIS A 255 61.49 -29.95 -22.47
C HIS A 255 61.13 -31.46 -22.48
N ALA A 256 59.88 -31.77 -22.11
CA ALA A 256 59.18 -32.99 -22.55
C ALA A 256 57.63 -32.86 -22.60
N GLY A 257 57.04 -31.67 -22.36
CA GLY A 257 55.61 -31.55 -21.99
C GLY A 257 54.64 -30.94 -23.02
N GLU A 258 55.13 -30.19 -24.01
CA GLU A 258 54.30 -29.20 -24.73
C GLU A 258 53.18 -29.80 -25.60
N HIS A 259 53.30 -31.05 -26.04
CA HIS A 259 52.26 -31.71 -26.83
C HIS A 259 51.12 -32.33 -26.01
N MET A 260 51.31 -32.58 -24.71
CA MET A 260 50.24 -33.09 -23.83
C MET A 260 49.48 -31.96 -23.11
N GLN A 261 50.05 -30.76 -23.13
CA GLN A 261 49.52 -29.57 -22.43
C GLN A 261 48.40 -28.84 -23.20
N LYS A 262 48.32 -28.99 -24.53
CA LYS A 262 47.22 -28.40 -25.34
C LYS A 262 45.89 -29.14 -25.16
N ASN A 263 45.91 -30.47 -25.20
CA ASN A 263 44.68 -31.26 -25.07
C ASN A 263 44.07 -31.15 -23.66
N SER A 264 44.90 -31.08 -22.62
CA SER A 264 44.46 -30.84 -21.24
C SER A 264 43.88 -29.44 -21.04
N ALA A 265 44.47 -28.41 -21.67
CA ALA A 265 43.91 -27.05 -21.65
C ALA A 265 42.52 -26.99 -22.32
N GLN A 266 42.36 -27.59 -23.52
CA GLN A 266 41.05 -27.61 -24.19
C GLN A 266 40.00 -28.43 -23.43
N LEU A 267 40.40 -29.51 -22.75
CA LEU A 267 39.50 -30.30 -21.92
C LEU A 267 39.06 -29.51 -20.67
N SER A 268 39.97 -28.80 -19.99
CA SER A 268 39.63 -27.91 -18.87
C SER A 268 38.62 -26.86 -19.31
N THR A 269 38.92 -26.07 -20.35
CA THR A 269 38.02 -25.00 -20.81
C THR A 269 36.62 -25.52 -21.19
N ALA A 270 36.52 -26.74 -21.71
CA ALA A 270 35.24 -27.38 -22.01
C ALA A 270 34.49 -27.86 -20.75
N GLN A 271 35.21 -28.31 -19.71
CA GLN A 271 34.63 -28.68 -18.42
C GLN A 271 34.21 -27.44 -17.61
N ASP A 272 35.02 -26.38 -17.61
CA ASP A 272 34.72 -25.10 -16.96
C ASP A 272 33.44 -24.47 -17.57
N LEU A 273 33.35 -24.40 -18.90
CA LEU A 273 32.13 -23.94 -19.61
C LEU A 273 30.90 -24.83 -19.38
N CYS A 274 31.08 -26.13 -19.11
CA CYS A 274 29.97 -27.03 -18.78
C CYS A 274 29.51 -26.81 -17.34
N GLY A 275 30.45 -26.68 -16.39
CA GLY A 275 30.19 -26.35 -14.99
C GLY A 275 29.45 -25.03 -14.84
N ASP A 276 29.90 -23.96 -15.53
CA ASP A 276 29.21 -22.67 -15.57
C ASP A 276 27.74 -22.81 -16.03
N VAL A 277 27.46 -23.67 -17.02
CA VAL A 277 26.08 -23.89 -17.52
C VAL A 277 25.24 -24.72 -16.56
N GLU A 278 25.81 -25.72 -15.88
CA GLU A 278 25.10 -26.51 -14.87
C GLU A 278 24.85 -25.71 -13.59
N ASP A 279 25.81 -24.92 -13.09
CA ASP A 279 25.61 -23.98 -11.99
C ASP A 279 24.63 -22.86 -12.36
N GLN A 280 24.68 -22.32 -13.59
CA GLN A 280 23.66 -21.39 -14.10
C GLN A 280 22.25 -22.01 -14.19
N GLN A 281 22.11 -23.35 -14.22
CA GLN A 281 20.83 -24.04 -14.20
C GLN A 281 20.42 -24.43 -12.77
N GLN A 282 21.34 -24.90 -11.92
CA GLN A 282 21.09 -25.25 -10.53
C GLN A 282 20.80 -24.01 -9.68
N THR A 283 21.53 -22.91 -9.86
CA THR A 283 21.17 -21.61 -9.26
C THR A 283 19.77 -21.18 -9.68
N LYS A 284 19.40 -21.24 -10.96
CA LYS A 284 18.03 -20.88 -11.42
C LYS A 284 16.94 -21.82 -10.89
N ARG A 285 17.21 -23.13 -10.76
CA ARG A 285 16.27 -24.09 -10.13
C ARG A 285 16.10 -23.81 -8.64
N GLY A 286 17.21 -23.62 -7.91
CA GLY A 286 17.22 -23.28 -6.49
C GLY A 286 16.55 -21.94 -6.20
N HIS A 287 16.86 -20.89 -6.98
CA HIS A 287 16.21 -19.58 -6.88
C HIS A 287 14.69 -19.71 -7.02
N ARG A 288 14.21 -20.50 -8.00
CA ARG A 288 12.77 -20.69 -8.26
C ARG A 288 12.06 -21.51 -7.19
N GLN A 289 12.70 -22.51 -6.58
CA GLN A 289 12.17 -23.19 -5.39
C GLN A 289 12.13 -22.23 -4.18
N ASN A 290 13.20 -21.46 -3.98
CA ASN A 290 13.27 -20.44 -2.94
C ASN A 290 12.21 -19.35 -3.13
N THR A 291 11.88 -18.94 -4.36
CA THR A 291 10.80 -17.97 -4.65
C THR A 291 9.45 -18.49 -4.20
N PHE A 292 9.10 -19.76 -4.49
CA PHE A 292 7.81 -20.31 -4.09
C PHE A 292 7.69 -20.46 -2.56
N LEU A 293 8.76 -20.93 -1.90
CA LEU A 293 8.83 -20.99 -0.43
C LEU A 293 8.79 -19.58 0.20
N TYR A 294 9.43 -18.59 -0.42
CA TYR A 294 9.37 -17.19 0.01
C TYR A 294 7.97 -16.60 -0.13
N ILE A 295 7.26 -16.88 -1.22
CA ILE A 295 5.86 -16.46 -1.44
C ILE A 295 4.96 -17.06 -0.33
N ILE A 296 5.07 -18.37 -0.08
CA ILE A 296 4.30 -19.04 0.99
C ILE A 296 4.66 -18.46 2.37
N LYS A 297 5.96 -18.29 2.68
CA LYS A 297 6.41 -17.72 3.96
C LYS A 297 5.89 -16.29 4.15
N SER A 298 5.93 -15.46 3.11
CA SER A 298 5.45 -14.08 3.12
C SER A 298 3.93 -14.00 3.28
N PHE A 299 3.16 -14.84 2.58
CA PHE A 299 1.72 -14.96 2.80
C PHE A 299 1.39 -15.42 4.23
N SER A 300 2.16 -16.38 4.76
CA SER A 300 2.00 -16.88 6.12
C SER A 300 2.38 -15.83 7.18
N ALA A 301 3.29 -14.91 6.90
CA ALA A 301 3.59 -13.75 7.74
C ALA A 301 2.44 -12.72 7.67
N TYR A 302 1.99 -12.35 6.46
CA TYR A 302 0.85 -11.46 6.24
C TYR A 302 -0.44 -11.96 6.94
N CYS A 303 -0.73 -13.26 6.89
CA CYS A 303 -1.89 -13.86 7.60
C CYS A 303 -1.78 -13.84 9.13
N ARG A 304 -0.59 -13.60 9.69
CA ARG A 304 -0.37 -13.41 11.14
C ARG A 304 -0.28 -11.94 11.54
N HIS A 305 -0.22 -11.02 10.58
CA HIS A 305 -0.07 -9.59 10.86
C HIS A 305 -1.33 -9.02 11.51
N PRO A 306 -1.25 -8.11 12.49
CA PRO A 306 -2.44 -7.57 13.18
C PRO A 306 -3.46 -6.92 12.22
N VAL A 307 -3.00 -6.29 11.14
CA VAL A 307 -3.86 -5.67 10.11
C VAL A 307 -4.63 -6.68 9.25
N PHE A 308 -4.32 -7.98 9.33
CA PHE A 308 -4.90 -9.00 8.42
C PHE A 308 -6.43 -9.01 8.45
N LEU A 309 -7.04 -8.86 9.63
CA LEU A 309 -8.51 -8.82 9.74
C LEU A 309 -9.11 -7.55 9.12
N ALA A 310 -8.43 -6.41 9.22
CA ALA A 310 -8.86 -5.18 8.55
C ALA A 310 -8.76 -5.32 7.01
N SER A 311 -7.65 -5.90 6.54
CA SER A 311 -7.42 -6.22 5.12
C SER A 311 -8.45 -7.23 4.58
N LEU A 312 -8.77 -8.28 5.36
CA LEU A 312 -9.75 -9.30 5.01
C LEU A 312 -11.17 -8.72 4.94
N ALA A 313 -11.56 -7.88 5.90
CA ALA A 313 -12.84 -7.16 5.84
C ALA A 313 -12.94 -6.30 4.57
N TYR A 314 -11.85 -5.60 4.21
CA TYR A 314 -11.81 -4.77 3.01
C TYR A 314 -11.89 -5.58 1.71
N GLY A 315 -11.21 -6.73 1.66
CA GLY A 315 -11.37 -7.70 0.57
C GLY A 315 -12.82 -8.19 0.46
N ILE A 316 -13.44 -8.58 1.58
CA ILE A 316 -14.82 -9.11 1.58
C ILE A 316 -15.83 -8.08 1.05
N ILE A 317 -15.71 -6.78 1.35
CA ILE A 317 -16.62 -5.77 0.76
C ILE A 317 -16.37 -5.51 -0.73
N TYR A 318 -15.21 -5.90 -1.27
CA TYR A 318 -14.88 -5.72 -2.69
C TYR A 318 -15.61 -6.68 -3.65
N ILE A 319 -16.41 -7.61 -3.12
CA ILE A 319 -17.32 -8.46 -3.91
C ILE A 319 -18.66 -7.75 -4.24
N ASN A 320 -18.82 -6.47 -3.90
CA ASN A 320 -20.12 -5.78 -3.87
C ASN A 320 -20.73 -5.43 -5.25
N LEU A 321 -21.65 -6.28 -5.70
CA LEU A 321 -22.48 -6.11 -6.91
C LEU A 321 -23.40 -4.88 -6.89
N MET A 322 -23.73 -4.33 -5.72
CA MET A 322 -24.61 -3.16 -5.57
C MET A 322 -23.88 -1.82 -5.79
N SER A 323 -22.62 -1.87 -6.24
CA SER A 323 -21.93 -0.74 -6.84
C SER A 323 -22.52 -0.41 -8.22
N VAL A 324 -22.44 0.85 -8.66
CA VAL A 324 -22.87 1.30 -10.02
C VAL A 324 -21.82 0.89 -11.06
N SER A 325 -21.68 -0.43 -11.20
CA SER A 325 -20.73 -1.16 -12.02
C SER A 325 -21.45 -1.83 -13.20
N GLY A 326 -20.73 -2.40 -14.16
CA GLY A 326 -21.33 -2.92 -15.41
C GLY A 326 -22.48 -3.92 -15.22
N THR A 327 -22.43 -4.73 -14.16
CA THR A 327 -23.46 -5.73 -13.83
C THR A 327 -24.75 -5.11 -13.28
N MET A 328 -24.65 -4.17 -12.33
CA MET A 328 -25.80 -3.36 -11.87
C MET A 328 -26.37 -2.49 -13.00
N ILE A 329 -25.52 -1.90 -13.85
CA ILE A 329 -25.96 -1.14 -15.02
C ILE A 329 -26.75 -2.03 -16.00
N GLY A 330 -26.29 -3.27 -16.22
CA GLY A 330 -27.02 -4.27 -17.00
C GLY A 330 -28.39 -4.60 -16.39
N TYR A 331 -28.45 -4.87 -15.08
CA TYR A 331 -29.71 -5.13 -14.37
C TYR A 331 -30.69 -3.95 -14.42
N LEU A 332 -30.22 -2.72 -14.20
CA LEU A 332 -31.04 -1.51 -14.32
C LEU A 332 -31.56 -1.31 -15.75
N THR A 333 -30.71 -1.54 -16.76
CA THR A 333 -31.12 -1.47 -18.17
C THR A 333 -32.19 -2.52 -18.49
N TRP A 334 -32.04 -3.74 -17.98
CA TRP A 334 -33.05 -4.82 -18.11
C TRP A 334 -34.36 -4.50 -17.37
N ARG A 335 -34.30 -3.88 -16.18
CA ARG A 335 -35.44 -3.30 -15.45
C ARG A 335 -36.08 -2.08 -16.18
N GLY A 336 -35.59 -1.68 -17.35
CA GLY A 336 -36.16 -0.60 -18.17
C GLY A 336 -35.72 0.81 -17.81
N PHE A 337 -34.66 0.99 -17.01
CA PHE A 337 -34.12 2.32 -16.73
C PHE A 337 -33.41 2.90 -17.97
N THR A 338 -33.64 4.19 -18.23
CA THR A 338 -33.00 4.90 -19.34
C THR A 338 -31.52 5.19 -19.07
N ALA A 339 -30.72 5.25 -20.13
CA ALA A 339 -29.29 5.57 -20.04
C ALA A 339 -29.02 6.94 -19.38
N SER A 340 -29.89 7.93 -19.57
CA SER A 340 -29.81 9.23 -18.90
C SER A 340 -30.00 9.12 -17.39
N THR A 341 -30.99 8.36 -16.93
CA THR A 341 -31.26 8.14 -15.51
C THR A 341 -30.14 7.34 -14.84
N ILE A 342 -29.54 6.37 -15.54
CA ILE A 342 -28.33 5.65 -15.08
C ILE A 342 -27.10 6.58 -15.03
N ALA A 343 -26.95 7.50 -15.98
CA ALA A 343 -25.87 8.50 -15.97
C ALA A 343 -26.00 9.50 -14.81
N VAL A 344 -27.22 9.98 -14.52
CA VAL A 344 -27.51 10.83 -13.36
C VAL A 344 -27.18 10.10 -12.06
N LEU A 345 -27.63 8.85 -11.89
CA LEU A 345 -27.26 8.00 -10.76
C LEU A 345 -25.74 7.91 -10.58
N LYS A 346 -25.00 7.64 -11.66
CA LYS A 346 -23.54 7.54 -11.60
C LYS A 346 -22.88 8.85 -11.15
N GLY A 347 -23.37 9.99 -11.63
CA GLY A 347 -22.91 11.31 -11.18
C GLY A 347 -23.19 11.58 -9.70
N VAL A 348 -24.40 11.25 -9.22
CA VAL A 348 -24.77 11.37 -7.80
C VAL A 348 -23.93 10.45 -6.92
N CYS A 349 -23.67 9.21 -7.35
CA CYS A 349 -22.74 8.31 -6.67
C CYS A 349 -21.35 8.96 -6.56
N THR A 350 -20.73 9.41 -7.66
CA THR A 350 -19.36 10.00 -7.59
C THR A 350 -19.29 11.30 -6.79
N ALA A 351 -20.38 12.08 -6.72
CA ALA A 351 -20.47 13.18 -5.75
C ALA A 351 -20.45 12.69 -4.29
N ALA A 352 -21.12 11.56 -3.98
CA ALA A 352 -21.07 10.94 -2.66
C ALA A 352 -19.72 10.25 -2.35
N GLU A 353 -19.01 9.73 -3.36
CA GLU A 353 -17.62 9.26 -3.22
C GLU A 353 -16.71 10.42 -2.76
N LEU A 354 -16.88 11.61 -3.34
CA LEU A 354 -16.17 12.83 -2.95
C LEU A 354 -16.47 13.24 -1.50
N ILE A 355 -17.74 13.16 -1.07
CA ILE A 355 -18.16 13.43 0.31
C ILE A 355 -17.48 12.45 1.29
N GLY A 356 -17.26 11.19 0.91
CA GLY A 356 -16.48 10.23 1.71
C GLY A 356 -15.07 10.73 2.06
N THR A 357 -14.40 11.43 1.13
CA THR A 357 -13.07 12.05 1.37
C THR A 357 -13.08 13.28 2.29
N ILE A 358 -14.27 13.79 2.63
CA ILE A 358 -14.47 14.90 3.57
C ILE A 358 -14.93 14.34 4.93
N VAL A 359 -15.80 13.34 4.91
CA VAL A 359 -16.29 12.64 6.12
C VAL A 359 -15.16 11.92 6.85
N MET A 360 -14.26 11.21 6.15
CA MET A 360 -13.19 10.45 6.80
C MET A 360 -12.27 11.28 7.73
N PRO A 361 -11.63 12.39 7.31
CA PRO A 361 -10.77 13.16 8.21
C PRO A 361 -11.54 13.77 9.39
N ILE A 362 -12.78 14.22 9.18
CA ILE A 362 -13.67 14.72 10.24
C ILE A 362 -13.98 13.61 11.26
N LEU A 363 -14.30 12.41 10.78
CA LEU A 363 -14.63 11.26 11.59
C LEU A 363 -13.41 10.74 12.37
N THR A 364 -12.25 10.65 11.73
CA THR A 364 -10.97 10.31 12.38
C THR A 364 -10.61 11.32 13.47
N TYR A 365 -10.84 12.63 13.25
CA TYR A 365 -10.63 13.67 14.28
C TYR A 365 -11.54 13.49 15.50
N TYR A 366 -12.84 13.24 15.31
CA TYR A 366 -13.79 13.16 16.43
C TYR A 366 -13.87 11.80 17.14
N VAL A 367 -13.67 10.67 16.44
CA VAL A 367 -13.81 9.34 17.06
C VAL A 367 -12.53 8.50 17.08
N GLY A 368 -11.50 8.87 16.31
CA GLY A 368 -10.26 8.11 16.13
C GLY A 368 -10.38 7.03 15.05
N LEU A 369 -9.27 6.76 14.36
CA LEU A 369 -9.21 6.01 13.09
C LEU A 369 -9.97 4.66 13.11
N VAL A 370 -9.72 3.80 14.10
CA VAL A 370 -10.37 2.48 14.21
C VAL A 370 -11.89 2.57 14.46
N ARG A 371 -12.36 3.64 15.13
CA ARG A 371 -13.80 3.91 15.29
C ARG A 371 -14.40 4.54 14.03
N ALA A 372 -13.63 5.34 13.30
CA ALA A 372 -14.05 5.90 12.02
C ALA A 372 -14.31 4.80 10.98
N GLY A 373 -13.45 3.79 10.91
CA GLY A 373 -13.68 2.61 10.06
C GLY A 373 -14.92 1.82 10.49
N SER A 374 -15.11 1.64 11.79
CA SER A 374 -16.27 0.93 12.36
C SER A 374 -17.58 1.64 11.99
N TRP A 375 -17.64 2.97 12.13
CA TRP A 375 -18.81 3.75 11.73
C TRP A 375 -19.04 3.68 10.22
N SER A 376 -17.98 3.78 9.41
CA SER A 376 -18.06 3.82 7.94
C SER A 376 -18.63 2.53 7.33
N ILE A 377 -18.18 1.35 7.81
CA ILE A 377 -18.65 0.07 7.26
C ILE A 377 -20.06 -0.30 7.76
N TRP A 378 -20.44 0.05 8.99
CA TRP A 378 -21.83 -0.11 9.43
C TRP A 378 -22.78 0.87 8.73
N PHE A 379 -22.33 2.10 8.43
CA PHE A 379 -23.07 3.04 7.60
C PHE A 379 -23.29 2.52 6.17
N GLU A 380 -22.30 1.86 5.55
CA GLU A 380 -22.47 1.15 4.28
C GLU A 380 -23.56 0.07 4.37
N VAL A 381 -23.51 -0.80 5.38
CA VAL A 381 -24.53 -1.85 5.60
C VAL A 381 -25.93 -1.24 5.67
N PHE A 382 -26.13 -0.21 6.50
CA PHE A 382 -27.44 0.43 6.65
C PHE A 382 -27.91 1.15 5.38
N ALA A 383 -27.00 1.72 4.58
CA ALA A 383 -27.32 2.35 3.31
C ALA A 383 -27.70 1.33 2.20
N LEU A 384 -27.10 0.13 2.21
CA LEU A 384 -27.40 -0.95 1.25
C LEU A 384 -28.63 -1.77 1.63
N THR A 385 -28.96 -1.89 2.92
CA THR A 385 -30.15 -2.62 3.41
C THR A 385 -31.45 -2.27 2.63
N PRO A 386 -31.82 -0.98 2.44
CA PRO A 386 -33.03 -0.65 1.68
C PRO A 386 -32.89 -0.88 0.16
N VAL A 387 -31.67 -0.87 -0.40
CA VAL A 387 -31.44 -1.22 -1.82
C VAL A 387 -31.81 -2.68 -2.07
N VAL A 388 -31.36 -3.58 -1.20
CA VAL A 388 -31.66 -5.02 -1.26
C VAL A 388 -33.17 -5.28 -1.12
N LEU A 389 -33.82 -4.63 -0.16
CA LEU A 389 -35.27 -4.73 0.04
C LEU A 389 -36.06 -4.18 -1.16
N ALA A 390 -35.58 -3.12 -1.82
CA ALA A 390 -36.18 -2.58 -3.03
C ALA A 390 -35.91 -3.41 -4.30
N ILE A 391 -34.83 -4.20 -4.34
CA ILE A 391 -34.61 -5.22 -5.38
C ILE A 391 -35.61 -6.37 -5.22
N TYR A 392 -35.90 -6.79 -3.98
CA TYR A 392 -36.79 -7.92 -3.67
C TYR A 392 -38.30 -7.57 -3.68
N SER A 393 -38.68 -6.29 -3.67
CA SER A 393 -40.07 -5.85 -3.53
C SER A 393 -40.53 -4.87 -4.61
N ASP A 394 -41.39 -5.34 -5.51
CA ASP A 394 -41.97 -4.53 -6.59
C ASP A 394 -43.03 -3.50 -6.13
N ARG A 395 -43.33 -3.42 -4.82
CA ARG A 395 -44.31 -2.49 -4.25
C ARG A 395 -43.74 -1.15 -3.76
N LEU A 396 -42.41 -1.01 -3.77
CA LEU A 396 -41.72 0.18 -3.25
C LEU A 396 -41.44 1.19 -4.39
N PRO A 397 -41.11 2.46 -4.08
CA PRO A 397 -40.54 3.40 -5.06
C PRO A 397 -39.09 3.01 -5.40
N ILE A 398 -38.95 1.88 -6.12
CA ILE A 398 -37.70 1.16 -6.43
C ILE A 398 -36.61 2.11 -6.90
N GLN A 399 -36.93 3.01 -7.85
CA GLN A 399 -35.97 3.96 -8.41
C GLN A 399 -35.34 4.84 -7.32
N VAL A 400 -36.16 5.49 -6.50
CA VAL A 400 -35.70 6.43 -5.47
C VAL A 400 -34.89 5.71 -4.40
N ILE A 401 -35.35 4.54 -3.94
CA ILE A 401 -34.70 3.80 -2.85
C ILE A 401 -33.36 3.20 -3.29
N ILE A 402 -33.32 2.55 -4.46
CA ILE A 402 -32.08 2.01 -5.02
C ILE A 402 -31.08 3.15 -5.25
N PHE A 403 -31.53 4.29 -5.78
CA PHE A 403 -30.64 5.41 -6.10
C PHE A 403 -30.09 6.10 -4.84
N ALA A 404 -30.95 6.37 -3.86
CA ALA A 404 -30.54 6.98 -2.60
C ALA A 404 -29.62 6.04 -1.79
N GLY A 405 -29.94 4.76 -1.68
CA GLY A 405 -29.12 3.80 -0.93
C GLY A 405 -27.75 3.54 -1.57
N MET A 406 -27.69 3.39 -2.90
CA MET A 406 -26.41 3.24 -3.62
C MET A 406 -25.58 4.53 -3.68
N ALA A 407 -26.21 5.71 -3.53
CA ALA A 407 -25.48 6.97 -3.36
C ALA A 407 -24.92 7.08 -1.94
N LEU A 408 -25.75 6.87 -0.91
CA LEU A 408 -25.33 6.95 0.49
C LEU A 408 -24.22 5.93 0.82
N SER A 409 -24.32 4.70 0.33
CA SER A 409 -23.30 3.67 0.58
C SER A 409 -21.90 4.06 0.12
N ARG A 410 -21.78 4.92 -0.91
CA ARG A 410 -20.47 5.45 -1.36
C ARG A 410 -19.76 6.27 -0.30
N ILE A 411 -20.48 7.02 0.53
CA ILE A 411 -19.88 7.80 1.62
C ILE A 411 -19.21 6.84 2.62
N GLY A 412 -19.89 5.73 2.95
CA GLY A 412 -19.36 4.66 3.80
C GLY A 412 -18.14 3.97 3.19
N VAL A 413 -18.27 3.41 1.98
CA VAL A 413 -17.21 2.69 1.26
C VAL A 413 -15.93 3.52 1.15
N TRP A 414 -16.02 4.76 0.65
CA TRP A 414 -14.83 5.57 0.38
C TRP A 414 -14.26 6.25 1.63
N SER A 415 -15.05 6.41 2.71
CA SER A 415 -14.49 6.70 4.03
C SER A 415 -13.74 5.49 4.61
N PHE A 416 -14.27 4.28 4.41
CA PHE A 416 -13.67 3.04 4.90
C PHE A 416 -12.36 2.70 4.16
N ASP A 417 -12.30 2.87 2.83
CA ASP A 417 -11.07 2.77 2.02
C ASP A 417 -9.93 3.65 2.58
N LEU A 418 -10.23 4.92 2.88
CA LEU A 418 -9.27 5.84 3.46
C LEU A 418 -8.83 5.40 4.86
N VAL A 419 -9.75 4.90 5.68
CA VAL A 419 -9.40 4.37 7.02
C VAL A 419 -8.52 3.12 6.91
N ILE A 420 -8.86 2.16 6.04
CA ILE A 420 -8.06 0.95 5.81
C ILE A 420 -6.68 1.31 5.25
N THR A 421 -6.61 2.25 4.32
CA THR A 421 -5.36 2.80 3.76
C THR A 421 -4.45 3.33 4.87
N GLN A 422 -4.98 4.19 5.75
CA GLN A 422 -4.20 4.75 6.86
C GLN A 422 -3.83 3.71 7.91
N ILE A 423 -4.72 2.76 8.25
CA ILE A 423 -4.38 1.64 9.13
C ILE A 423 -3.22 0.82 8.55
N MET A 424 -3.23 0.56 7.24
CA MET A 424 -2.16 -0.16 6.55
C MET A 424 -0.82 0.61 6.62
N GLN A 425 -0.85 1.94 6.47
CA GLN A 425 0.34 2.80 6.54
C GLN A 425 0.87 2.98 7.96
N GLU A 426 0.01 3.08 8.98
CA GLU A 426 0.40 3.32 10.39
C GLU A 426 0.90 2.07 11.12
N HIS A 427 0.47 0.87 10.70
CA HIS A 427 0.72 -0.39 11.42
C HIS A 427 1.71 -1.32 10.71
N ILE A 428 2.37 -0.85 9.65
CA ILE A 428 3.35 -1.63 8.87
C ILE A 428 4.71 -0.97 8.97
N ASP A 429 5.68 -1.71 9.50
CA ASP A 429 7.08 -1.31 9.45
C ASP A 429 7.54 -1.15 7.99
N ASN A 430 8.37 -0.14 7.74
CA ASN A 430 8.72 0.26 6.37
C ASN A 430 9.53 -0.85 5.67
N ASP A 431 10.33 -1.60 6.43
CA ASP A 431 11.08 -2.77 5.98
C ASP A 431 10.15 -3.94 5.63
N GLY A 432 9.75 -3.99 4.36
CA GLY A 432 8.81 -4.97 3.82
C GLY A 432 7.41 -4.42 3.53
N ALA A 433 7.17 -3.12 3.70
CA ALA A 433 5.87 -2.49 3.46
C ALA A 433 5.29 -2.79 2.07
N GLY A 434 6.13 -2.80 1.02
CA GLY A 434 5.74 -3.18 -0.34
C GLY A 434 5.23 -4.64 -0.47
N VAL A 435 5.74 -5.57 0.34
CA VAL A 435 5.31 -6.99 0.33
C VAL A 435 3.95 -7.15 1.00
N LEU A 436 3.73 -6.49 2.15
CA LEU A 436 2.44 -6.55 2.84
C LEU A 436 1.34 -5.81 2.05
N ASN A 437 1.65 -4.65 1.46
CA ASN A 437 0.74 -3.97 0.53
C ASN A 437 0.46 -4.84 -0.71
N GLY A 438 1.46 -5.54 -1.26
CA GLY A 438 1.27 -6.51 -2.35
C GLY A 438 0.27 -7.61 -2.01
N TRP A 439 0.33 -8.17 -0.79
CA TRP A 439 -0.66 -9.16 -0.32
C TRP A 439 -2.04 -8.57 -0.02
N HIS A 440 -2.11 -7.34 0.49
CA HIS A 440 -3.36 -6.59 0.67
C HIS A 440 -4.09 -6.41 -0.67
N TYR A 441 -3.41 -5.88 -1.69
CA TYR A 441 -4.01 -5.74 -3.03
C TYR A 441 -4.29 -7.09 -3.69
N THR A 442 -3.48 -8.13 -3.46
CA THR A 442 -3.78 -9.49 -3.94
C THR A 442 -5.09 -10.02 -3.34
N MET A 443 -5.34 -9.78 -2.05
CA MET A 443 -6.61 -10.12 -1.40
C MET A 443 -7.78 -9.38 -2.06
N MET A 444 -7.68 -8.06 -2.25
CA MET A 444 -8.73 -7.26 -2.90
C MET A 444 -9.07 -7.74 -4.32
N ASN A 445 -8.05 -7.90 -5.18
CA ASN A 445 -8.25 -8.37 -6.57
C ASN A 445 -8.86 -9.78 -6.62
N THR A 446 -8.58 -10.63 -5.62
CA THR A 446 -9.17 -11.98 -5.52
C THR A 446 -10.68 -11.93 -5.24
N PHE A 447 -11.13 -11.02 -4.37
CA PHE A 447 -12.56 -10.82 -4.11
C PHE A 447 -13.29 -10.07 -5.25
N GLU A 448 -12.62 -9.12 -5.91
CA GLU A 448 -13.16 -8.49 -7.13
C GLU A 448 -13.36 -9.53 -8.25
N LEU A 449 -12.41 -10.47 -8.42
CA LEU A 449 -12.56 -11.61 -9.32
C LEU A 449 -13.71 -12.54 -8.90
N ALA A 450 -13.89 -12.78 -7.60
CA ALA A 450 -15.02 -13.57 -7.08
C ALA A 450 -16.38 -12.92 -7.40
N GLN A 451 -16.48 -11.59 -7.46
CA GLN A 451 -17.68 -10.89 -7.93
C GLN A 451 -17.98 -11.20 -9.40
N PHE A 452 -16.96 -11.24 -10.27
CA PHE A 452 -17.16 -11.62 -11.68
C PHE A 452 -17.60 -13.08 -11.81
N VAL A 453 -16.99 -14.00 -11.06
CA VAL A 453 -17.41 -15.42 -11.02
C VAL A 453 -18.85 -15.56 -10.55
N LEU A 454 -19.25 -14.84 -9.50
CA LEU A 454 -20.61 -14.82 -8.97
C LEU A 454 -21.63 -14.36 -10.05
N THR A 455 -21.27 -13.39 -10.88
CA THR A 455 -22.12 -12.92 -12.00
C THR A 455 -22.10 -13.81 -13.24
N MET A 456 -21.11 -14.68 -13.41
CA MET A 456 -21.13 -15.70 -14.47
C MET A 456 -22.06 -16.87 -14.10
N ILE A 457 -22.09 -17.26 -12.82
CA ILE A 457 -23.00 -18.30 -12.30
C ILE A 457 -24.46 -17.84 -12.42
N TRP A 458 -24.78 -16.63 -11.93
CA TRP A 458 -26.10 -16.02 -12.06
C TRP A 458 -26.11 -14.92 -13.12
N SER A 459 -26.00 -15.35 -14.38
CA SER A 459 -25.96 -14.48 -15.56
C SER A 459 -27.35 -14.07 -16.09
N ASP A 460 -28.42 -14.74 -15.65
CA ASP A 460 -29.81 -14.36 -15.95
C ASP A 460 -30.24 -13.16 -15.08
N PRO A 461 -30.64 -12.01 -15.66
CA PRO A 461 -31.05 -10.83 -14.90
C PRO A 461 -32.32 -11.02 -14.07
N GLN A 462 -33.17 -12.02 -14.38
CA GLN A 462 -34.30 -12.38 -13.50
C GLN A 462 -33.82 -12.91 -12.15
N GLN A 463 -32.67 -13.59 -12.15
CA GLN A 463 -32.08 -14.22 -10.96
C GLN A 463 -31.15 -13.28 -10.18
N TYR A 464 -30.93 -12.04 -10.66
CA TYR A 464 -30.01 -11.06 -10.07
C TYR A 464 -30.24 -10.78 -8.56
N MET A 465 -31.45 -11.02 -8.05
CA MET A 465 -31.75 -11.01 -6.62
C MET A 465 -30.80 -11.90 -5.80
N ILE A 466 -30.43 -13.07 -6.32
CA ILE A 466 -29.62 -14.08 -5.62
C ILE A 466 -28.17 -13.57 -5.39
N PRO A 467 -27.40 -13.19 -6.42
CA PRO A 467 -26.06 -12.65 -6.20
C PRO A 467 -26.09 -11.28 -5.49
N ALA A 468 -27.13 -10.46 -5.65
CA ALA A 468 -27.30 -9.24 -4.86
C ALA A 468 -27.44 -9.55 -3.34
N MET A 469 -28.28 -10.52 -2.96
CA MET A 469 -28.40 -11.00 -1.58
C MET A 469 -27.08 -11.56 -1.04
N ILE A 470 -26.36 -12.38 -1.84
CA ILE A 470 -25.07 -12.97 -1.44
C ILE A 470 -24.06 -11.86 -1.13
N THR A 471 -23.94 -10.85 -2.00
CA THR A 471 -23.01 -9.74 -1.79
C THR A 471 -23.38 -8.85 -0.62
N TYR A 472 -24.66 -8.64 -0.32
CA TYR A 472 -25.09 -7.95 0.91
C TYR A 472 -24.66 -8.73 2.17
N VAL A 473 -24.83 -10.06 2.17
CA VAL A 473 -24.35 -10.92 3.27
C VAL A 473 -22.83 -10.83 3.40
N CYS A 474 -22.09 -10.73 2.29
CA CYS A 474 -20.66 -10.46 2.32
C CYS A 474 -20.34 -9.09 2.95
N VAL A 475 -21.03 -7.99 2.58
CA VAL A 475 -20.79 -6.67 3.20
C VAL A 475 -21.06 -6.69 4.71
N VAL A 476 -22.12 -7.36 5.17
CA VAL A 476 -22.39 -7.59 6.60
C VAL A 476 -21.28 -8.42 7.26
N ALA A 477 -20.79 -9.47 6.61
CA ALA A 477 -19.67 -10.26 7.11
C ALA A 477 -18.38 -9.42 7.22
N GLY A 478 -18.11 -8.54 6.23
CA GLY A 478 -17.01 -7.58 6.27
C GLY A 478 -17.13 -6.63 7.46
N ALA A 479 -18.33 -6.10 7.73
CA ALA A 479 -18.60 -5.25 8.90
C ALA A 479 -18.33 -5.99 10.22
N VAL A 480 -18.71 -7.27 10.33
CA VAL A 480 -18.44 -8.12 11.51
C VAL A 480 -16.95 -8.45 11.66
N VAL A 481 -16.24 -8.76 10.58
CA VAL A 481 -14.79 -9.01 10.60
C VAL A 481 -14.02 -7.74 11.00
N TYR A 482 -14.40 -6.57 10.48
CA TYR A 482 -13.78 -5.30 10.89
C TYR A 482 -14.12 -4.94 12.35
N THR A 483 -15.36 -5.18 12.79
CA THR A 483 -15.75 -4.99 14.19
C THR A 483 -14.93 -5.90 15.12
N THR A 484 -14.62 -7.11 14.67
CA THR A 484 -13.74 -8.06 15.39
C THR A 484 -12.28 -7.57 15.43
N TYR A 485 -11.78 -6.96 14.36
CA TYR A 485 -10.48 -6.26 14.36
C TYR A 485 -10.49 -5.08 15.36
N ALA A 486 -11.49 -4.21 15.29
CA ALA A 486 -11.63 -3.04 16.17
C ALA A 486 -11.74 -3.43 17.66
N LEU A 487 -12.40 -4.55 17.96
CA LEU A 487 -12.41 -5.17 19.30
C LEU A 487 -11.02 -5.61 19.73
N ARG A 488 -10.29 -6.37 18.90
CA ARG A 488 -8.93 -6.84 19.23
C ARG A 488 -7.93 -5.72 19.45
N MET A 489 -8.01 -4.64 18.66
CA MET A 489 -7.11 -3.49 18.76
C MET A 489 -7.40 -2.57 19.96
N ARG A 490 -8.58 -2.65 20.59
CA ARG A 490 -9.01 -1.69 21.63
C ARG A 490 -9.51 -2.31 22.94
N GLY A 491 -9.74 -3.61 23.01
CA GLY A 491 -10.34 -4.31 24.16
C GLY A 491 -11.84 -4.01 24.38
N HIS A 492 -12.33 -2.84 23.96
CA HIS A 492 -13.72 -2.41 24.07
C HIS A 492 -14.20 -1.65 22.82
N LEU A 493 -15.52 -1.66 22.57
CA LEU A 493 -16.15 -0.83 21.55
C LEU A 493 -16.40 0.60 22.09
N PHE A 494 -17.17 0.71 23.17
CA PHE A 494 -17.59 1.98 23.76
C PHE A 494 -16.68 2.40 24.92
N HIS A 495 -16.29 3.67 24.94
CA HIS A 495 -15.91 4.34 26.18
C HIS A 495 -17.22 4.79 26.86
N TYR A 496 -17.56 4.18 28.00
CA TYR A 496 -18.32 4.91 29.01
C TYR A 496 -17.32 5.78 29.76
N PRO A 497 -17.50 7.12 29.82
CA PRO A 497 -16.79 7.91 30.81
C PRO A 497 -17.22 7.39 32.18
N ARG A 498 -16.28 6.95 33.01
CA ARG A 498 -16.58 6.75 34.43
C ARG A 498 -17.06 8.11 34.97
N PRO A 499 -18.25 8.19 35.61
CA PRO A 499 -18.68 9.45 36.20
C PRO A 499 -17.63 9.87 37.22
N VAL A 500 -17.12 11.10 37.11
CA VAL A 500 -16.29 11.69 38.15
C VAL A 500 -17.20 11.84 39.37
N THR A 501 -16.96 11.02 40.39
CA THR A 501 -17.72 11.05 41.64
C THR A 501 -17.36 12.30 42.43
N ALA A 502 -18.04 13.41 42.12
CA ALA A 502 -17.96 14.64 42.89
C ALA A 502 -18.51 14.39 44.30
N GLY A 503 -17.64 14.40 45.32
CA GLY A 503 -18.03 13.94 46.65
C GLY A 503 -16.98 14.12 47.76
N SER A 504 -16.59 15.38 48.04
CA SER A 504 -15.79 15.79 49.22
C SER A 504 -14.33 15.29 49.26
N SER A 505 -13.36 15.99 49.86
CA SER A 505 -13.41 17.20 50.71
C SER A 505 -12.26 18.16 50.37
N ALA A 506 -12.45 19.47 50.59
CA ALA A 506 -11.39 20.47 50.41
C ALA A 506 -10.57 20.68 51.69
N SER A 507 -9.24 20.84 51.57
CA SER A 507 -8.40 21.44 52.63
C SER A 507 -7.10 22.04 52.08
N THR A 508 -7.08 23.38 52.05
CA THR A 508 -5.92 24.25 52.33
C THR A 508 -4.59 24.05 51.59
N CYS A 509 -4.29 24.95 50.65
CA CYS A 509 -2.90 25.26 50.26
C CYS A 509 -2.32 26.37 51.17
N PRO A 510 -1.04 26.30 51.57
CA PRO A 510 -0.24 27.46 51.95
C PRO A 510 0.44 28.11 50.73
N SER A 511 0.60 29.43 50.75
CA SER A 511 1.34 30.22 49.77
C SER A 511 2.73 30.61 50.30
N GLU A 512 3.74 30.78 49.43
CA GLU A 512 4.63 31.97 49.36
C GLU A 512 5.80 31.81 48.34
N HIS A 513 5.63 32.42 47.16
CA HIS A 513 6.46 33.47 46.52
C HIS A 513 8.04 33.44 46.49
N PRO A 514 8.73 34.30 45.69
CA PRO A 514 9.80 33.80 44.80
C PRO A 514 11.17 34.48 44.93
N ASN A 515 12.15 34.03 44.11
CA ASN A 515 13.27 34.81 43.55
C ASN A 515 13.91 34.01 42.38
N THR A 516 14.06 34.57 41.17
CA THR A 516 15.30 35.16 40.56
C THR A 516 16.50 34.20 40.47
N THR A 517 17.28 34.11 39.37
CA THR A 517 17.45 35.04 38.22
C THR A 517 17.96 34.30 36.95
N ASP A 518 18.17 35.07 35.87
CA ASP A 518 18.95 34.80 34.63
C ASP A 518 18.31 33.84 33.60
N VAL A 519 17.94 34.28 32.37
CA VAL A 519 18.72 34.90 31.25
C VAL A 519 19.52 33.80 30.53
N ASP A 520 19.25 33.48 29.25
CA ASP A 520 19.49 34.37 28.11
C ASP A 520 18.47 34.31 26.94
N GLU A 521 18.73 35.09 25.88
CA GLU A 521 17.78 35.55 24.84
C GLU A 521 18.04 35.01 23.40
N VAL A 522 17.14 35.33 22.46
CA VAL A 522 17.29 35.46 20.98
C VAL A 522 16.92 34.28 20.06
N ARG A 523 15.98 34.60 19.15
CA ARG A 523 15.58 33.98 17.85
C ARG A 523 14.64 32.77 17.82
#